data_AF-V4JKJ7-F1
#
_entry.id   AF-V4JKJ7-F1
#
_cell.length_a   1.000
_cell.length_b   1.000
_cell.length_c   1.000
_cell.angle_alpha   90.00
_cell.angle_beta   90.00
_cell.angle_gamma   90.00
#
_symmetry.space_group_name_H-M   'P 1'
#
loop_
_entity.id
_entity.type
_entity.pdbx_description
1 polymer ?
#
loop_
_entity_poly.entity_id
_entity_poly.type
_entity_poly.pdbx_seq_one_letter_code
_entity_poly.pdbx_strand_id
1 'polypeptide(L)'
;MANNPKKQSLLNKSDFQKQQADKNKKRRLSAQQIKRQQQLEQQHRLQQQQPEPPKKGLTKLIIIGVIALTAILFPKPQLITYKKLSMVTQSVYWPGLPGVKPILFDSVLQPIPALDRNTLYLCQDVSKPDTCQKYAIIQTQGFIAALKHLTIN
;
A
#
# COMPACT_ATOMS: atom_id res chain seq x y z
N MET A 1 4.88 68.77 -84.82
CA MET A 1 4.96 67.32 -84.51
C MET A 1 4.86 67.16 -83.01
N ALA A 2 3.88 66.38 -82.55
CA ALA A 2 3.51 66.22 -81.14
C ALA A 2 4.32 65.08 -80.49
N ASN A 3 4.84 65.30 -79.28
CA ASN A 3 5.27 64.24 -78.39
C ASN A 3 4.77 64.53 -76.97
N ASN A 4 3.78 63.76 -76.52
CA ASN A 4 3.26 63.76 -75.16
C ASN A 4 3.86 62.58 -74.39
N PRO A 5 4.59 62.78 -73.29
CA PRO A 5 4.86 61.70 -72.35
C PRO A 5 3.61 61.45 -71.48
N LYS A 6 3.19 60.17 -71.44
CA LYS A 6 2.09 59.64 -70.61
C LYS A 6 2.24 60.05 -69.15
N LYS A 7 1.26 60.76 -68.61
CA LYS A 7 1.07 60.95 -67.16
C LYS A 7 0.70 59.59 -66.54
N GLN A 8 1.56 59.05 -65.70
CA GLN A 8 1.23 57.94 -64.81
C GLN A 8 0.11 58.40 -63.87
N SER A 9 -1.06 57.77 -64.01
CA SER A 9 -2.18 57.97 -63.10
C SER A 9 -1.77 57.50 -61.71
N LEU A 10 -1.63 58.46 -60.79
CA LEU A 10 -1.48 58.22 -59.37
C LEU A 10 -2.63 57.32 -58.91
N LEU A 11 -2.26 56.20 -58.25
CA LEU A 11 -3.19 55.21 -57.70
C LEU A 11 -4.38 55.88 -57.01
N ASN A 12 -5.57 55.44 -57.40
CA ASN A 12 -6.84 55.86 -56.81
C ASN A 12 -6.83 55.61 -55.30
N LYS A 13 -7.14 56.64 -54.50
CA LYS A 13 -7.18 56.57 -53.03
C LYS A 13 -8.08 55.44 -52.50
N SER A 14 -9.06 55.01 -53.28
CA SER A 14 -9.99 53.92 -52.95
C SER A 14 -9.32 52.54 -52.88
N ASP A 15 -8.29 52.29 -53.69
CA ASP A 15 -7.63 50.97 -53.75
C ASP A 15 -6.62 50.77 -52.61
N PHE A 16 -6.00 51.87 -52.14
CA PHE A 16 -5.14 51.85 -50.94
C PHE A 16 -5.92 51.56 -49.66
N GLN A 17 -7.14 52.10 -49.52
CA GLN A 17 -7.97 51.86 -48.33
C GLN A 17 -8.45 50.40 -48.26
N LYS A 18 -8.83 49.79 -49.39
CA LYS A 18 -9.19 48.36 -49.45
C LYS A 18 -8.01 47.45 -49.09
N GLN A 19 -6.81 47.75 -49.60
CA GLN A 19 -5.61 46.97 -49.26
C GLN A 19 -5.19 47.09 -47.79
N GLN A 20 -5.43 48.22 -47.13
CA GLN A 20 -5.16 48.38 -45.69
C GLN A 20 -6.18 47.61 -44.82
N ALA A 21 -7.45 47.58 -45.22
CA ALA A 21 -8.50 46.84 -44.50
C ALA A 21 -8.23 45.31 -44.52
N ASP A 22 -7.80 44.76 -45.66
CA ASP A 22 -7.48 43.33 -45.77
C ASP A 22 -6.23 42.93 -44.99
N LYS A 23 -5.20 43.79 -44.94
CA LYS A 23 -3.99 43.55 -44.11
C LYS A 23 -4.32 43.51 -42.61
N ASN A 24 -5.22 44.38 -42.16
CA ASN A 24 -5.65 44.40 -40.76
C ASN A 24 -6.53 43.18 -40.41
N LYS A 25 -7.37 42.70 -41.33
CA LYS A 25 -8.15 41.47 -41.13
C LYS A 25 -7.26 40.24 -41.01
N LYS A 26 -6.22 40.12 -41.87
CA LYS A 26 -5.24 39.03 -41.81
C LYS A 26 -4.41 39.03 -40.52
N ARG A 27 -4.01 40.21 -40.02
CA ARG A 27 -3.32 40.35 -38.71
C ARG A 27 -4.18 39.94 -37.51
N ARG A 28 -5.50 40.17 -37.56
CA ARG A 28 -6.42 39.73 -36.49
C ARG A 28 -6.60 38.22 -36.48
N LEU A 29 -6.69 37.59 -37.65
CA LEU A 29 -6.76 36.13 -37.80
C LEU A 29 -5.50 35.43 -37.26
N SER A 30 -4.31 35.96 -37.54
CA SER A 30 -3.05 35.38 -37.05
C SER A 30 -2.89 35.55 -35.53
N ALA A 31 -3.28 36.70 -34.96
CA ALA A 31 -3.24 36.91 -33.51
C ALA A 31 -4.19 35.95 -32.74
N GLN A 32 -5.34 35.61 -33.34
CA GLN A 32 -6.29 34.68 -32.75
C GLN A 32 -5.85 33.22 -32.87
N GLN A 33 -5.09 32.87 -33.91
CA GLN A 33 -4.44 31.56 -34.03
C GLN A 33 -3.30 31.39 -33.02
N ILE A 34 -2.46 32.42 -32.83
CA ILE A 34 -1.35 32.39 -31.87
C ILE A 34 -1.86 32.22 -30.43
N LYS A 35 -2.94 32.93 -30.04
CA LYS A 35 -3.56 32.75 -28.72
C LYS A 35 -4.10 31.33 -28.50
N ARG A 36 -4.68 30.72 -29.54
CA ARG A 36 -5.21 29.35 -29.47
C ARG A 36 -4.09 28.33 -29.30
N GLN A 37 -2.97 28.53 -30.00
CA GLN A 37 -1.77 27.69 -29.88
C GLN A 37 -1.13 27.80 -28.49
N GLN A 38 -1.02 29.01 -27.95
CA GLN A 38 -0.53 29.23 -26.58
C GLN A 38 -1.44 28.60 -25.52
N GLN A 39 -2.76 28.66 -25.67
CA GLN A 39 -3.68 27.96 -24.75
C GLN A 39 -3.51 26.44 -24.80
N LEU A 40 -3.32 25.86 -26.00
CA LEU A 40 -3.08 24.43 -26.17
C LEU A 40 -1.75 23.98 -25.55
N GLU A 41 -0.66 24.73 -25.76
CA GLU A 41 0.65 24.45 -25.13
C GLU A 41 0.60 24.60 -23.61
N GLN A 42 -0.11 25.60 -23.10
CA GLN A 42 -0.28 25.80 -21.65
C GLN A 42 -1.13 24.67 -21.04
N GLN A 43 -2.20 24.24 -21.72
CA GLN A 43 -3.01 23.11 -21.27
C GLN A 43 -2.22 21.79 -21.30
N HIS A 44 -1.35 21.57 -22.29
CA HIS A 44 -0.47 20.40 -22.35
C HIS A 44 0.63 20.43 -21.28
N ARG A 45 1.15 21.62 -20.91
CA ARG A 45 2.11 21.73 -19.80
C ARG A 45 1.46 21.51 -18.44
N LEU A 46 0.23 21.98 -18.23
CA LEU A 46 -0.52 21.69 -17.00
C LEU A 46 -0.86 20.19 -16.86
N GLN A 47 -1.13 19.49 -17.97
CA GLN A 47 -1.37 18.04 -17.95
C GLN A 47 -0.10 17.21 -17.72
N GLN A 48 1.06 17.63 -18.25
CA GLN A 48 2.34 16.94 -18.00
C GLN A 48 2.97 17.23 -16.62
N GLN A 49 2.56 18.31 -15.95
CA GLN A 49 3.01 18.64 -14.60
C GLN A 49 2.06 18.15 -13.50
N GLN A 50 0.98 17.43 -13.85
CA GLN A 50 0.12 16.82 -12.86
C GLN A 50 0.86 15.58 -12.32
N PRO A 51 1.34 15.58 -11.06
CA PRO A 51 1.96 14.39 -10.50
C PRO A 51 0.90 13.29 -10.52
N GLU A 52 1.26 12.10 -11.03
CA GLU A 52 0.36 10.95 -11.02
C GLU A 52 -0.32 10.85 -9.63
N PRO A 53 -1.65 10.68 -9.56
CA PRO A 53 -2.33 10.58 -8.28
C PRO A 53 -1.63 9.46 -7.50
N PRO A 54 -1.16 9.74 -6.27
CA PRO A 54 -0.34 8.79 -5.57
C PRO A 54 -1.17 7.52 -5.40
N LYS A 55 -0.64 6.37 -5.84
CA LYS A 55 -1.26 5.03 -5.81
C LYS A 55 -1.50 4.50 -4.39
N LYS A 56 -1.77 5.40 -3.42
CA LYS A 56 -2.01 5.16 -1.99
C LYS A 56 -3.09 4.10 -1.73
N GLY A 57 -4.09 3.99 -2.62
CA GLY A 57 -5.12 2.95 -2.53
C GLY A 57 -4.58 1.56 -2.80
N LEU A 58 -3.80 1.39 -3.87
CA LEU A 58 -3.21 0.10 -4.24
C LEU A 58 -2.20 -0.37 -3.20
N THR A 59 -1.35 0.53 -2.71
CA THR A 59 -0.35 0.19 -1.68
C THR A 59 -1.02 -0.25 -0.37
N LYS A 60 -2.10 0.42 0.06
CA LYS A 60 -2.88 0.00 1.24
C LYS A 60 -3.52 -1.37 1.06
N LEU A 61 -4.09 -1.65 -0.11
CA LEU A 61 -4.69 -2.95 -0.41
C LEU A 61 -3.65 -4.08 -0.40
N ILE A 62 -2.46 -3.83 -0.94
CA ILE A 62 -1.35 -4.78 -0.89
C ILE A 62 -0.93 -5.02 0.56
N ILE A 63 -0.77 -3.97 1.37
CA ILE A 63 -0.41 -4.10 2.80
C ILE A 63 -1.46 -4.92 3.55
N ILE A 64 -2.75 -4.62 3.37
CA ILE A 64 -3.85 -5.37 4.00
C ILE A 64 -3.82 -6.82 3.54
N GLY A 65 -3.61 -7.07 2.24
CA GLY A 65 -3.48 -8.42 1.69
C GLY A 65 -2.33 -9.20 2.32
N VAL A 66 -1.15 -8.57 2.47
CA VAL A 66 0.00 -9.18 3.13
C VAL A 66 -0.29 -9.49 4.61
N ILE A 67 -0.91 -8.56 5.34
CA ILE A 67 -1.28 -8.78 6.75
C ILE A 67 -2.30 -9.91 6.88
N ALA A 68 -3.29 -9.97 6.01
CA ALA A 68 -4.28 -11.05 6.00
C ALA A 68 -3.61 -12.40 5.70
N LEU A 69 -2.69 -12.43 4.74
CA LEU A 69 -1.95 -13.63 4.38
C LEU A 69 -1.10 -14.12 5.57
N THR A 70 -0.35 -13.23 6.23
CA THR A 70 0.46 -13.61 7.40
C THR A 70 -0.42 -14.05 8.57
N ALA A 71 -1.57 -13.42 8.78
CA ALA A 71 -2.50 -13.82 9.82
C ALA A 71 -3.09 -15.23 9.60
N ILE A 72 -3.13 -15.73 8.37
CA ILE A 72 -3.62 -17.07 8.04
C ILE A 72 -2.50 -18.10 8.06
N LEU A 73 -1.35 -17.77 7.46
CA LEU A 73 -0.22 -18.71 7.35
C LEU A 73 0.51 -18.95 8.67
N PHE A 74 0.58 -17.95 9.55
CA PHE A 74 1.36 -18.06 10.78
C PHE A 74 0.49 -18.55 11.94
N PRO A 75 0.88 -19.65 12.61
CA PRO A 75 0.17 -20.16 13.77
C PRO A 75 0.26 -19.13 14.89
N LYS A 76 -0.89 -18.77 15.45
CA LYS A 76 -0.99 -17.74 16.48
C LYS A 76 -0.63 -18.31 17.85
N PRO A 77 0.03 -17.52 18.72
CA PRO A 77 0.18 -17.92 20.12
C PRO A 77 -1.18 -17.98 20.81
N GLN A 78 -1.32 -18.89 21.77
CA GLN A 78 -2.55 -19.11 22.53
C GLN A 78 -2.21 -19.20 24.02
N LEU A 79 -3.13 -18.77 24.88
CA LEU A 79 -2.95 -18.85 26.32
C LEU A 79 -3.49 -20.19 26.80
N ILE A 80 -2.63 -20.99 27.40
CA ILE A 80 -3.01 -22.30 27.93
C ILE A 80 -2.96 -22.27 29.45
N THR A 81 -4.02 -22.79 30.06
CA THR A 81 -4.08 -23.04 31.51
C THR A 81 -3.94 -24.53 31.72
N TYR A 82 -2.89 -24.93 32.42
CA TYR A 82 -2.57 -26.33 32.67
C TYR A 82 -2.38 -26.58 34.17
N LYS A 83 -2.72 -27.80 34.60
CA LYS A 83 -2.57 -28.25 35.98
C LYS A 83 -1.70 -29.47 36.09
N LYS A 84 -1.02 -29.56 37.22
CA LYS A 84 -0.43 -30.78 37.72
C LYS A 84 -0.66 -30.84 39.22
N LEU A 85 -1.23 -31.95 39.67
CA LEU A 85 -1.68 -32.13 41.05
C LEU A 85 -2.65 -30.98 41.45
N SER A 86 -2.26 -30.16 42.42
CA SER A 86 -3.03 -29.02 42.94
C SER A 86 -2.52 -27.65 42.46
N MET A 87 -1.53 -27.61 41.56
CA MET A 87 -1.01 -26.37 41.01
C MET A 87 -1.60 -26.11 39.63
N VAL A 88 -2.13 -24.91 39.43
CA VAL A 88 -2.68 -24.42 38.16
C VAL A 88 -1.81 -23.26 37.70
N THR A 89 -1.32 -23.35 36.46
CA THR A 89 -0.44 -22.36 35.87
C THR A 89 -0.97 -21.93 34.51
N GLN A 90 -0.77 -20.67 34.19
CA GLN A 90 -1.14 -20.08 32.91
C GLN A 90 0.12 -19.71 32.17
N SER A 91 0.20 -20.07 30.89
CA SER A 91 1.36 -19.72 30.07
C SER A 91 0.94 -19.47 28.64
N VAL A 92 1.69 -18.63 27.94
CA VAL A 92 1.53 -18.47 26.50
C VAL A 92 2.28 -19.59 25.79
N TYR A 93 1.54 -20.37 25.02
CA TYR A 93 2.05 -21.44 24.17
C TYR A 93 2.01 -20.99 22.71
N TRP A 94 3.10 -21.25 22.00
CA TRP A 94 3.19 -21.02 20.56
C TRP A 94 3.53 -22.31 19.83
N PRO A 95 2.68 -22.76 18.88
CA PRO A 95 2.95 -23.98 18.13
C PRO A 95 4.22 -23.93 17.28
N GLY A 96 4.69 -22.72 16.96
CA GLY A 96 5.78 -22.52 16.01
C GLY A 96 5.36 -22.83 14.58
N LEU A 97 6.20 -22.43 13.63
CA LEU A 97 6.06 -22.78 12.22
C LEU A 97 6.48 -24.23 11.98
N PRO A 98 6.06 -24.86 10.87
CA PRO A 98 6.57 -26.18 10.48
C PRO A 98 8.11 -26.17 10.45
N GLY A 99 8.74 -27.07 11.22
CA GLY A 99 10.19 -27.15 11.40
C GLY A 99 10.76 -26.35 12.58
N VAL A 100 9.98 -25.44 13.18
CA VAL A 100 10.32 -24.73 14.40
C VAL A 100 9.71 -25.48 15.59
N LYS A 101 10.50 -25.66 16.65
CA LYS A 101 10.01 -26.30 17.87
C LYS A 101 8.95 -25.40 18.54
N PRO A 102 7.85 -25.97 19.06
CA PRO A 102 6.90 -25.22 19.85
C PRO A 102 7.57 -24.70 21.12
N ILE A 103 7.12 -23.55 21.61
CA ILE A 103 7.68 -22.91 22.81
C ILE A 103 6.59 -22.53 23.79
N LEU A 104 6.94 -22.59 25.08
CA LEU A 104 6.24 -21.88 26.13
C LEU A 104 7.04 -20.61 26.44
N PHE A 105 6.39 -19.45 26.50
CA PHE A 105 7.10 -18.21 26.81
C PHE A 105 7.53 -18.10 28.27
N ASP A 106 6.86 -18.82 29.18
CA ASP A 106 7.07 -18.74 30.63
C ASP A 106 7.97 -19.87 31.17
N SER A 107 8.59 -20.68 30.30
CA SER A 107 9.36 -21.83 30.72
C SER A 107 10.46 -22.19 29.74
N VAL A 108 11.60 -22.66 30.26
CA VAL A 108 12.72 -23.19 29.46
C VAL A 108 12.44 -24.62 28.95
N LEU A 109 11.40 -25.26 29.49
CA LEU A 109 10.96 -26.60 29.11
C LEU A 109 10.33 -26.60 27.72
N GLN A 110 10.63 -27.64 26.94
CA GLN A 110 10.08 -27.85 25.61
C GLN A 110 8.68 -28.48 25.72
N PRO A 111 7.62 -27.82 25.23
CA PRO A 111 6.29 -28.38 25.21
C PRO A 111 6.13 -29.41 24.09
N ILE A 112 5.62 -30.58 24.42
CA ILE A 112 5.08 -31.55 23.46
C ILE A 112 3.56 -31.53 23.65
N PRO A 113 2.84 -30.76 22.82
CA PRO A 113 1.39 -30.68 22.89
C PRO A 113 0.77 -32.00 22.43
N ALA A 114 -0.02 -32.64 23.29
CA ALA A 114 -0.96 -33.67 22.89
C ALA A 114 -2.36 -33.07 22.96
N LEU A 115 -2.62 -32.13 22.05
CA LEU A 115 -3.85 -31.32 22.02
C LEU A 115 -5.11 -32.20 21.95
N ASP A 116 -5.06 -33.31 21.21
CA ASP A 116 -6.17 -34.28 21.08
C ASP A 116 -6.59 -34.91 22.40
N ARG A 117 -5.71 -34.88 23.41
CA ARG A 117 -5.94 -35.53 24.71
C ARG A 117 -6.02 -34.53 25.86
N ASN A 118 -6.08 -33.23 25.56
CA ASN A 118 -6.00 -32.16 26.57
C ASN A 118 -4.82 -32.37 27.54
N THR A 119 -3.69 -32.85 27.03
CA THR A 119 -2.49 -33.10 27.84
C THR A 119 -1.30 -32.36 27.25
N LEU A 120 -0.50 -31.80 28.15
CA LEU A 120 0.73 -31.10 27.82
C LEU A 120 1.88 -31.86 28.47
N TYR A 121 2.85 -32.29 27.67
CA TYR A 121 4.10 -32.82 28.19
C TYR A 121 5.15 -31.71 28.15
N LEU A 122 5.79 -31.43 29.28
CA LEU A 122 6.91 -30.51 29.34
C LEU A 122 8.18 -31.30 29.61
N CYS A 123 9.13 -31.22 28.69
CA CYS A 123 10.40 -31.96 28.76
C CYS A 123 11.57 -30.99 28.88
N GLN A 124 12.59 -31.34 29.65
CA GLN A 124 13.86 -30.60 29.61
C GLN A 124 14.59 -30.89 28.29
N ASP A 125 14.58 -32.16 27.87
CA ASP A 125 15.11 -32.61 26.59
C ASP A 125 14.11 -33.57 25.94
N VAL A 126 13.61 -33.20 24.76
CA VAL A 126 12.66 -34.02 23.98
C VAL A 126 13.26 -35.38 23.58
N SER A 127 14.58 -35.49 23.53
CA SER A 127 15.28 -36.74 23.20
C SER A 127 15.26 -37.75 24.35
N LYS A 128 14.99 -37.30 25.59
CA LYS A 128 15.01 -38.12 26.80
C LYS A 128 13.63 -38.17 27.45
N PRO A 129 12.83 -39.23 27.22
CA PRO A 129 11.45 -39.32 27.68
C PRO A 129 11.33 -39.27 29.21
N ASP A 130 12.35 -39.71 29.95
CA ASP A 130 12.35 -39.70 31.42
C ASP A 130 12.36 -38.29 32.01
N THR A 131 12.76 -37.28 31.23
CA THR A 131 12.76 -35.87 31.68
C THR A 131 11.42 -35.18 31.44
N CYS A 132 10.45 -35.88 30.84
CA CYS A 132 9.16 -35.34 30.48
C CYS A 132 8.15 -35.47 31.62
N GLN A 133 7.43 -34.38 31.89
CA GLN A 133 6.38 -34.35 32.90
C GLN A 133 5.02 -34.10 32.24
N LYS A 134 4.01 -34.84 32.67
CA LYS A 134 2.63 -34.74 32.17
C LYS A 134 1.83 -33.70 32.97
N TYR A 135 1.14 -32.83 32.24
CA TYR A 135 0.20 -31.83 32.72
C TYR A 135 -1.14 -31.98 32.01
N ALA A 136 -2.23 -31.66 32.69
CA ALA A 136 -3.57 -31.65 32.10
C ALA A 136 -3.94 -30.21 31.70
N ILE A 137 -4.34 -30.00 30.46
CA ILE A 137 -4.82 -28.72 29.95
C ILE A 137 -6.27 -28.54 30.38
N ILE A 138 -6.52 -27.52 31.19
CA ILE A 138 -7.86 -27.19 31.69
C ILE A 138 -8.58 -26.28 30.69
N GLN A 139 -7.84 -25.31 30.14
CA GLN A 139 -8.42 -24.28 29.28
C GLN A 139 -7.41 -23.84 28.23
N THR A 140 -7.90 -23.65 27.01
CA THR A 140 -7.17 -23.01 25.91
C THR A 140 -7.91 -21.74 25.52
N GLN A 141 -7.20 -20.62 25.49
CA GLN A 141 -7.74 -19.33 25.10
C GLN A 141 -6.97 -18.79 23.90
N GLY A 142 -7.66 -18.07 23.02
CA GLY A 142 -7.09 -17.61 21.75
C GLY A 142 -6.03 -16.52 21.89
N PHE A 143 -5.56 -16.05 20.73
CA PHE A 143 -4.51 -15.04 20.60
C PHE A 143 -4.72 -13.76 21.42
N ILE A 144 -5.96 -13.26 21.48
CA ILE A 144 -6.26 -12.02 22.22
C ILE A 144 -6.01 -12.19 23.72
N ALA A 145 -6.31 -13.37 24.26
CA ALA A 145 -6.04 -13.67 25.67
C ALA A 145 -4.53 -13.77 25.94
N ALA A 146 -3.79 -14.44 25.04
CA ALA A 146 -2.34 -14.50 25.11
C ALA A 146 -1.69 -13.10 25.07
N LEU A 147 -2.16 -12.24 24.17
CA LEU A 147 -1.64 -10.88 24.06
C LEU A 147 -1.93 -10.07 25.33
N LYS A 148 -3.17 -10.12 25.84
CA LYS A 148 -3.54 -9.47 27.09
C LYS A 148 -2.64 -9.92 28.25
N HIS A 149 -2.43 -11.22 28.37
CA HIS A 149 -1.56 -11.80 29.41
C HIS A 149 -0.11 -11.33 29.30
N LEU A 150 0.40 -11.02 28.10
CA LEU A 150 1.75 -10.48 27.92
C LEU A 150 1.83 -8.95 28.12
N THR A 151 0.74 -8.22 27.86
CA THR A 151 0.74 -6.75 27.93
C THR A 151 0.30 -6.17 29.28
N ILE A 152 -0.51 -6.89 30.05
CA ILE A 152 -1.17 -6.38 31.26
C ILE A 152 -0.54 -6.96 32.54
N ASN A 153 0.39 -7.92 32.43
CA ASN A 153 0.99 -8.64 33.56
C ASN A 153 2.44 -8.24 33.80
#